data_AF-A0A094G0N7-F1
#
_entry.id   AF-A0A094G0N7-F1
#
_cell.length_a   1.000
_cell.length_b   1.000
_cell.length_c   1.000
_cell.angle_alpha   90.00
_cell.angle_beta   90.00
_cell.angle_gamma   90.00
#
_symmetry.space_group_name_H-M   'P 1'
#
loop_
_entity.id
_entity.type
_entity.pdbx_description
1 polymer ?
#
loop_
_entity_poly.entity_id
_entity_poly.type
_entity_poly.pdbx_seq_one_letter_code
_entity_poly.pdbx_strand_id
1 'polypeptide(L)'
;MSGFGGGFGDGFGGGQDDGFGGGFGGGQGDAGAAGGNDGACFNCGEQGHMKGDCPNPRAAGAGQLTGECFNCGEVGHNKADCPNPQVPREFTGTCRVCEAVGHRAADCPTAGPKICKNCGDEGHTITACTNPRKIDRSKIDDVEAEVAWEGLCKAVKDRDMDDVKEAFLKYVKACPEATYPQLEEGFRDMNVPLYLIGLQ
;
A
#
# COMPACT_ATOMS: atom_id res chain seq x y z
N MET A 1 -16.78 -16.69 45.41
CA MET A 1 -17.65 -15.51 45.61
C MET A 1 -16.78 -14.33 45.24
N SER A 2 -16.90 -13.62 44.12
CA SER A 2 -18.07 -13.04 43.41
C SER A 2 -17.64 -12.85 41.93
N GLY A 3 -18.40 -13.26 40.90
CA GLY A 3 -19.48 -12.48 40.25
C GLY A 3 -18.91 -11.66 39.06
N PHE A 4 -18.96 -12.14 37.81
CA PHE A 4 -20.02 -12.13 36.77
C PHE A 4 -20.07 -10.87 35.86
N GLY A 5 -20.15 -11.12 34.54
CA GLY A 5 -20.58 -10.22 33.45
C GLY A 5 -19.44 -9.79 32.51
N GLY A 6 -19.36 -10.10 31.22
CA GLY A 6 -20.36 -10.50 30.21
C GLY A 6 -20.37 -9.44 29.10
N GLY A 7 -20.28 -9.82 27.81
CA GLY A 7 -20.57 -8.90 26.69
C GLY A 7 -19.77 -9.13 25.41
N PHE A 8 -20.27 -10.01 24.55
CA PHE A 8 -19.98 -10.09 23.12
C PHE A 8 -20.71 -8.95 22.38
N GLY A 9 -20.17 -8.46 21.26
CA GLY A 9 -20.83 -7.44 20.43
C GLY A 9 -20.02 -7.03 19.19
N ASP A 10 -20.30 -7.78 18.12
CA ASP A 10 -20.28 -7.56 16.66
C ASP A 10 -19.83 -6.20 16.06
N GLY A 11 -19.20 -6.27 14.88
CA GLY A 11 -19.01 -5.11 14.00
C GLY A 11 -18.23 -5.35 12.72
N PHE A 12 -18.81 -6.10 11.78
CA PHE A 12 -18.37 -6.22 10.38
C PHE A 12 -18.44 -4.87 9.64
N GLY A 13 -17.58 -4.65 8.64
CA GLY A 13 -17.88 -3.66 7.60
C GLY A 13 -16.71 -3.15 6.76
N GLY A 14 -16.59 -3.68 5.53
CA GLY A 14 -16.31 -2.82 4.36
C GLY A 14 -14.94 -2.95 3.71
N GLY A 15 -14.80 -3.95 2.84
CA GLY A 15 -13.95 -3.81 1.65
C GLY A 15 -14.59 -2.83 0.65
N GLN A 16 -13.79 -1.91 0.14
CA GLN A 16 -14.06 -1.19 -1.11
C GLN A 16 -12.81 -1.30 -1.98
N ASP A 17 -12.89 -2.22 -2.92
CA ASP A 17 -12.10 -2.33 -4.13
C ASP A 17 -12.74 -1.47 -5.22
N ASP A 18 -12.21 -0.26 -5.42
CA ASP A 18 -12.56 0.61 -6.54
C ASP A 18 -11.29 1.06 -7.30
N GLY A 19 -11.23 0.66 -8.58
CA GLY A 19 -10.81 1.54 -9.67
C GLY A 19 -9.34 1.99 -9.74
N PHE A 20 -8.53 1.24 -10.50
CA PHE A 20 -7.37 1.83 -11.19
C PHE A 20 -7.85 2.87 -12.22
N GLY A 21 -7.60 4.16 -11.96
CA GLY A 21 -7.95 5.24 -12.89
C GLY A 21 -7.39 6.62 -12.50
N GLY A 22 -6.16 6.90 -12.90
CA GLY A 22 -5.63 8.25 -13.24
C GLY A 22 -5.67 9.37 -12.20
N GLY A 23 -4.51 9.71 -11.63
CA GLY A 23 -4.31 11.01 -10.95
C GLY A 23 -3.18 11.02 -9.94
N PHE A 24 -1.93 11.13 -10.39
CA PHE A 24 -0.81 11.46 -9.50
C PHE A 24 -0.89 12.94 -9.13
N GLY A 25 -1.60 13.27 -8.05
CA GLY A 25 -1.71 14.64 -7.57
C GLY A 25 -2.27 14.73 -6.16
N GLY A 26 -1.42 15.14 -5.22
CA GLY A 26 -1.82 15.59 -3.89
C GLY A 26 -1.69 14.52 -2.81
N GLY A 27 -0.55 14.54 -2.10
CA GLY A 27 -0.40 13.78 -0.87
C GLY A 27 -1.37 14.28 0.19
N GLN A 28 -2.40 13.49 0.50
CA GLN A 28 -2.99 13.48 1.83
C GLN A 28 -1.90 12.93 2.76
N GLY A 29 -1.13 13.84 3.37
CA GLY A 29 -0.29 13.49 4.50
C GLY A 29 -1.20 13.20 5.69
N ASP A 30 -1.24 11.94 6.10
CA ASP A 30 -1.72 11.54 7.41
C ASP A 30 -1.12 12.49 8.46
N ALA A 31 -2.00 13.07 9.28
CA ALA A 31 -1.67 14.02 10.33
C ALA A 31 -0.81 13.33 11.41
N GLY A 32 0.47 13.19 11.13
CA GLY A 32 1.50 12.86 12.09
C GLY A 32 1.70 14.03 13.03
N ALA A 33 1.53 13.77 14.32
CA ALA A 33 1.68 14.71 15.42
C ALA A 33 2.99 15.52 15.34
N ALA A 34 2.87 16.83 15.17
CA ALA A 34 3.95 17.79 15.43
C ALA A 34 3.38 19.19 15.70
N GLY A 35 3.57 19.68 16.94
CA GLY A 35 3.61 21.11 17.28
C GLY A 35 2.28 21.87 17.23
N GLY A 36 1.73 22.17 18.41
CA GLY A 36 0.46 22.87 18.58
C GLY A 36 0.35 24.19 17.80
N ASN A 37 -0.64 24.24 16.92
CA ASN A 37 -1.30 25.48 16.52
C ASN A 37 -2.73 25.13 16.10
N ASP A 38 -3.70 25.36 17.00
CA ASP A 38 -5.12 24.96 16.91
C ASP A 38 -5.88 25.63 15.73
N GLY A 39 -5.55 25.28 14.49
CA GLY A 39 -6.18 25.85 13.29
C GLY A 39 -5.84 27.33 13.04
N ALA A 40 -4.83 27.86 13.72
CA ALA A 40 -4.32 29.20 13.49
C ALA A 40 -3.42 29.24 12.25
N CYS A 41 -3.56 30.32 11.49
CA CYS A 41 -2.87 30.58 10.24
C CYS A 41 -1.36 30.61 10.46
N PHE A 42 -0.60 29.81 9.70
CA PHE A 42 0.87 29.80 9.73
C PHE A 42 1.54 31.08 9.20
N ASN A 43 0.76 32.08 8.79
CA ASN A 43 1.25 33.40 8.40
C ASN A 43 1.10 34.45 9.51
N CYS A 44 -0.12 34.67 9.99
CA CYS A 44 -0.42 35.71 10.99
C CYS A 44 -0.79 35.19 12.38
N GLY A 45 -0.94 33.87 12.56
CA GLY A 45 -1.36 33.25 13.82
C GLY A 45 -2.87 33.35 14.12
N GLU A 46 -3.67 33.97 13.24
CA GLU A 46 -5.12 34.10 13.43
C GLU A 46 -5.87 32.84 12.99
N GLN A 47 -6.93 32.48 13.69
CA GLN A 47 -7.76 31.30 13.37
C GLN A 47 -8.72 31.56 12.21
N GLY A 48 -9.19 30.50 11.57
CA GLY A 48 -10.24 30.56 10.54
C GLY A 48 -9.75 30.65 9.10
N HIS A 49 -8.44 30.64 8.86
CA HIS A 49 -7.86 30.52 7.53
C HIS A 49 -6.48 29.84 7.56
N MET A 50 -6.09 29.22 6.44
CA MET A 50 -4.76 28.63 6.27
C MET A 50 -3.81 29.63 5.59
N LYS A 51 -2.50 29.33 5.59
CA LYS A 51 -1.45 30.19 4.99
C LYS A 51 -1.74 30.60 3.54
N GLY A 52 -2.42 29.75 2.77
CA GLY A 52 -2.78 30.00 1.38
C GLY A 52 -3.84 31.09 1.20
N ASP A 53 -4.77 31.19 2.14
CA ASP A 53 -5.93 32.10 2.11
C ASP A 53 -5.79 33.26 3.10
N CYS A 54 -4.56 33.52 3.56
CA CYS A 54 -4.31 34.57 4.54
C CYS A 54 -4.48 35.97 3.91
N PRO A 55 -5.39 36.81 4.45
CA PRO A 55 -5.61 38.16 3.93
C PRO A 55 -4.47 39.13 4.31
N ASN A 56 -3.67 38.80 5.32
CA ASN A 56 -2.51 39.58 5.72
C ASN A 56 -1.34 39.31 4.75
N PRO A 57 -0.52 40.33 4.44
CA PRO A 57 0.69 40.13 3.64
C PRO A 57 1.54 39.03 4.29
N ARG A 58 2.26 38.24 3.49
CA ARG A 58 3.17 37.23 4.02
C ARG A 58 4.15 37.91 4.95
N ALA A 59 4.04 37.63 6.25
CA ALA A 59 4.98 38.09 7.25
C ALA A 59 6.38 37.62 6.82
N ALA A 60 7.41 38.43 7.07
CA ALA A 60 8.79 37.98 6.91
C ALA A 60 8.98 36.75 7.81
N GLY A 61 9.22 35.57 7.21
CA GLY A 61 9.25 34.28 7.90
C GLY A 61 8.05 33.36 7.67
N ALA A 62 6.89 33.88 7.27
CA ALA A 62 5.69 33.08 7.04
C ALA A 62 5.72 32.39 5.66
N GLY A 63 6.44 31.27 5.61
CA GLY A 63 6.70 30.54 4.38
C GLY A 63 8.03 30.81 3.72
N GLN A 64 8.86 31.65 4.32
CA GLN A 64 10.29 31.55 4.08
C GLN A 64 10.77 30.25 4.71
N LEU A 65 11.66 29.53 4.01
CA LEU A 65 12.43 28.50 4.66
C LEU A 65 13.20 29.16 5.81
N THR A 66 12.72 28.94 7.03
CA THR A 66 13.40 29.33 8.27
C THR A 66 14.63 28.47 8.52
N GLY A 67 14.72 27.33 7.83
CA GLY A 67 15.91 26.48 7.80
C GLY A 67 16.97 26.99 6.83
N GLU A 68 18.22 26.70 7.17
CA GLU A 68 19.35 26.80 6.25
C GLU A 68 19.13 25.93 5.00
N CYS A 69 19.54 26.43 3.84
CA CYS A 69 19.47 25.67 2.61
C CYS A 69 20.32 24.41 2.72
N PHE A 70 19.72 23.23 2.52
CA PHE A 70 20.44 21.95 2.55
C PHE A 70 21.54 21.82 1.47
N ASN A 71 21.65 22.74 0.51
CA ASN A 71 22.75 22.78 -0.46
C ASN A 71 23.92 23.68 0.00
N CYS A 72 23.65 24.91 0.42
CA CYS A 72 24.69 25.92 0.68
C CYS A 72 24.71 26.51 2.10
N GLY A 73 23.79 26.12 2.98
CA GLY A 73 23.70 26.62 4.36
C GLY A 73 23.11 28.02 4.51
N GLU A 74 22.82 28.72 3.40
CA GLU A 74 22.22 30.06 3.46
C GLU A 74 20.71 29.98 3.71
N VAL A 75 20.20 30.91 4.50
CA VAL A 75 18.76 31.00 4.82
C VAL A 75 17.99 31.73 3.72
N GLY A 76 16.70 31.43 3.60
CA GLY A 76 15.79 32.14 2.68
C GLY A 76 15.46 31.40 1.37
N HIS A 77 16.06 30.23 1.12
CA HIS A 77 15.71 29.36 -0.01
C HIS A 77 15.87 27.86 0.34
N ASN A 78 15.23 26.95 -0.40
CA ASN A 78 15.44 25.50 -0.27
C ASN A 78 16.46 24.98 -1.28
N LYS A 79 16.80 23.68 -1.19
CA LYS A 79 17.72 23.01 -2.13
C LYS A 79 17.30 23.12 -3.62
N ALA A 80 16.00 23.15 -3.90
CA ALA A 80 15.48 23.25 -5.27
C ALA A 80 15.62 24.67 -5.84
N ASP A 81 15.45 25.69 -4.99
CA ASP A 81 15.54 27.11 -5.33
C ASP A 81 16.92 27.72 -5.00
N CYS A 82 17.95 26.88 -4.85
CA CYS A 82 19.28 27.32 -4.44
C CYS A 82 20.04 27.98 -5.61
N PRO A 83 20.47 29.25 -5.48
CA PRO A 83 21.22 29.96 -6.52
C PRO A 83 22.69 29.50 -6.62
N ASN A 84 23.19 28.83 -5.58
CA ASN A 84 24.55 28.33 -5.51
C ASN A 84 24.68 26.98 -6.24
N PRO A 85 25.86 26.65 -6.81
CA PRO A 85 26.08 25.36 -7.45
C PRO A 85 25.82 24.20 -6.48
N GLN A 86 25.40 23.05 -7.01
CA GLN A 86 25.14 21.86 -6.20
C GLN A 86 26.45 21.38 -5.57
N VAL A 87 26.50 21.33 -4.24
CA VAL A 87 27.66 20.80 -3.52
C VAL A 87 27.49 19.28 -3.39
N PRO A 88 28.36 18.45 -3.97
CA PRO A 88 28.27 17.00 -3.83
C PRO A 88 28.54 16.61 -2.38
N ARG A 89 27.50 16.08 -1.72
CA ARG A 89 27.56 15.60 -0.33
C ARG A 89 27.74 14.10 -0.37
N GLU A 90 28.73 13.59 0.35
CA GLU A 90 28.84 12.16 0.58
C GLU A 90 27.60 11.65 1.32
N PHE A 91 27.12 10.46 0.96
CA PHE A 91 25.95 9.88 1.61
C PHE A 91 26.32 9.40 3.01
N THR A 92 26.03 10.20 4.03
CA THR A 92 26.23 9.84 5.44
C THR A 92 25.15 8.92 6.00
N GLY A 93 24.18 8.51 5.17
CA GLY A 93 23.13 7.59 5.57
C GLY A 93 23.63 6.15 5.69
N THR A 94 22.89 5.36 6.47
CA THR A 94 23.09 3.92 6.59
C THR A 94 22.42 3.17 5.42
N CYS A 95 23.11 2.16 4.91
CA CYS A 95 22.56 1.26 3.91
C CYS A 95 21.47 0.39 4.54
N ARG A 96 20.31 0.27 3.87
CA ARG A 96 19.19 -0.55 4.37
C ARG A 96 19.39 -2.06 4.19
N VAL A 97 20.46 -2.48 3.50
CA VAL A 97 20.74 -3.88 3.18
C VAL A 97 21.79 -4.46 4.13
N CYS A 98 22.84 -3.69 4.44
CA CYS A 98 23.97 -4.17 5.24
C CYS A 98 24.29 -3.26 6.43
N GLU A 99 23.46 -2.25 6.70
CA GLU A 99 23.56 -1.30 7.82
C GLU A 99 24.82 -0.41 7.85
N ALA A 100 25.78 -0.66 6.96
CA ALA A 100 26.99 0.15 6.82
C ALA A 100 26.68 1.55 6.29
N VAL A 101 27.44 2.54 6.77
CA VAL A 101 27.37 3.93 6.31
C VAL A 101 28.14 4.13 5.00
N GLY A 102 27.80 5.17 4.24
CA GLY A 102 28.59 5.61 3.08
C GLY A 102 28.04 5.22 1.71
N HIS A 103 26.99 4.39 1.63
CA HIS A 103 26.36 4.02 0.36
C HIS A 103 24.86 3.75 0.50
N ARG A 104 24.11 3.87 -0.60
CA ARG A 104 22.69 3.54 -0.66
C ARG A 104 22.51 2.06 -0.94
N ALA A 105 21.34 1.51 -0.63
CA ALA A 105 20.99 0.11 -0.92
C ALA A 105 21.23 -0.31 -2.39
N ALA A 106 21.12 0.62 -3.34
CA ALA A 106 21.37 0.36 -4.75
C ALA A 106 22.85 0.10 -5.08
N ASP A 107 23.77 0.71 -4.33
CA ASP A 107 25.21 0.65 -4.51
C ASP A 107 25.88 -0.23 -3.45
N CYS A 108 25.09 -1.10 -2.81
CA CYS A 108 25.57 -1.91 -1.70
C CYS A 108 26.51 -3.02 -2.20
N PRO A 109 27.76 -3.07 -1.70
CA PRO A 109 28.75 -4.05 -2.16
C PRO A 109 28.40 -5.48 -1.72
N THR A 110 27.54 -5.63 -0.72
CA THR A 110 27.04 -6.92 -0.22
C THR A 110 25.58 -7.16 -0.62
N ALA A 111 25.05 -6.41 -1.60
CA ALA A 111 23.71 -6.67 -2.10
C ALA A 111 23.65 -8.09 -2.69
N GLY A 112 22.71 -8.89 -2.22
CA GLY A 112 22.37 -10.16 -2.84
C GLY A 112 21.87 -9.97 -4.28
N PRO A 113 21.65 -11.07 -5.03
CA PRO A 113 21.16 -11.00 -6.39
C PRO A 113 19.82 -10.25 -6.45
N LYS A 114 19.66 -9.42 -7.48
CA LYS A 114 18.40 -8.70 -7.72
C LYS A 114 17.32 -9.69 -8.14
N ILE A 115 16.48 -10.09 -7.19
CA ILE A 115 15.30 -10.92 -7.43
C ILE A 115 14.14 -10.09 -8.00
N CYS A 116 13.47 -10.63 -9.00
CA CYS A 116 12.28 -10.03 -9.56
C CYS A 116 11.11 -10.14 -8.58
N LYS A 117 10.50 -9.01 -8.20
CA LYS A 117 9.36 -9.01 -7.27
C LYS A 117 8.06 -9.57 -7.87
N ASN A 118 8.03 -9.87 -9.17
CA ASN A 118 6.86 -10.44 -9.84
C ASN A 118 6.89 -11.97 -9.83
N CYS A 119 7.99 -12.57 -10.32
CA CYS A 119 8.11 -14.04 -10.45
C CYS A 119 9.05 -14.68 -9.42
N GLY A 120 9.97 -13.92 -8.83
CA GLY A 120 10.96 -14.41 -7.86
C GLY A 120 12.31 -14.81 -8.46
N ASP A 121 12.45 -14.80 -9.78
CA ASP A 121 13.71 -15.19 -10.45
C ASP A 121 14.75 -14.06 -10.42
N GLU A 122 16.02 -14.45 -10.52
CA GLU A 122 17.15 -13.52 -10.55
C GLU A 122 17.42 -12.98 -11.97
N GLY A 123 18.15 -11.85 -12.05
CA GLY A 123 18.71 -11.35 -13.30
C GLY A 123 17.85 -10.35 -14.07
N HIS A 124 16.62 -10.07 -13.61
CA HIS A 124 15.76 -9.05 -14.22
C HIS A 124 14.96 -8.25 -13.18
N THR A 125 14.49 -7.07 -13.58
CA THR A 125 13.58 -6.24 -12.78
C THR A 125 12.13 -6.49 -13.20
N ILE A 126 11.16 -5.99 -12.42
CA ILE A 126 9.72 -6.12 -12.71
C ILE A 126 9.39 -5.64 -14.13
N THR A 127 10.05 -4.56 -14.59
CA THR A 127 9.84 -3.97 -15.92
C THR A 127 10.27 -4.88 -17.06
N ALA A 128 11.25 -5.75 -16.82
CA ALA A 128 11.77 -6.71 -17.80
C ALA A 128 11.30 -8.14 -17.53
N CYS A 129 10.29 -8.33 -16.67
CA CYS A 129 9.77 -9.65 -16.33
C CYS A 129 8.80 -10.14 -17.40
N THR A 130 9.11 -11.27 -18.02
CA THR A 130 8.23 -11.99 -18.95
C THR A 130 7.46 -13.13 -18.29
N ASN A 131 7.79 -13.46 -17.04
CA ASN A 131 7.23 -14.61 -16.34
C ASN A 131 5.89 -14.26 -15.69
N PRO A 132 4.96 -15.23 -15.56
CA PRO A 132 3.72 -15.05 -14.81
C PRO A 132 3.98 -14.63 -13.38
N ARG A 133 3.09 -13.80 -12.83
CA ARG A 133 3.17 -13.37 -11.44
C ARG A 133 3.02 -14.57 -10.50
N LYS A 134 3.97 -14.72 -9.57
CA LYS A 134 3.87 -15.74 -8.52
C LYS A 134 3.00 -15.21 -7.39
N ILE A 135 1.78 -15.74 -7.28
CA ILE A 135 0.85 -15.38 -6.20
C ILE A 135 1.17 -16.25 -4.99
N ASP A 136 1.56 -15.62 -3.88
CA ASP A 136 1.74 -16.33 -2.61
C ASP A 136 0.38 -16.72 -2.02
N ARG A 137 0.13 -18.03 -1.88
CA ARG A 137 -1.08 -18.61 -1.30
C ARG A 137 -0.83 -19.24 0.07
N SER A 138 0.31 -18.90 0.70
CA SER A 138 0.75 -19.50 1.96
C SER A 138 -0.16 -19.19 3.15
N LYS A 139 -0.91 -18.08 3.08
CA LYS A 139 -1.86 -17.66 4.13
C LYS A 139 -3.22 -18.37 4.08
N ILE A 140 -3.48 -19.14 3.03
CA ILE A 140 -4.76 -19.86 2.86
C ILE A 140 -4.58 -21.25 3.46
N ASP A 141 -5.58 -21.76 4.18
CA ASP A 141 -5.49 -23.10 4.77
C ASP A 141 -5.42 -24.20 3.70
N ASP A 142 -4.67 -25.26 4.00
CA ASP A 142 -4.65 -26.46 3.18
C ASP A 142 -5.91 -27.28 3.46
N VAL A 143 -6.78 -27.38 2.44
CA VAL A 143 -7.99 -28.20 2.46
C VAL A 143 -8.07 -29.01 1.18
N GLU A 144 -8.67 -30.18 1.27
CA GLU A 144 -8.93 -31.03 0.12
C GLU A 144 -9.88 -30.34 -0.87
N ALA A 145 -9.68 -30.57 -2.17
CA ALA A 145 -10.40 -29.88 -3.23
C ALA A 145 -11.93 -30.07 -3.14
N GLU A 146 -12.37 -31.28 -2.79
CA GLU A 146 -13.79 -31.62 -2.64
C GLU A 146 -14.43 -30.84 -1.49
N VAL A 147 -13.73 -30.74 -0.34
CA VAL A 147 -14.21 -30.00 0.84
C VAL A 147 -14.29 -28.50 0.55
N ALA A 148 -13.29 -27.95 -0.14
CA ALA A 148 -13.31 -26.55 -0.56
C ALA A 148 -14.46 -26.26 -1.54
N TRP A 149 -14.73 -27.19 -2.46
CA TRP A 149 -15.82 -27.07 -3.42
C TRP A 149 -17.20 -27.13 -2.77
N GLU A 150 -17.42 -28.05 -1.82
CA GLU A 150 -18.64 -28.12 -1.04
C GLU A 150 -18.87 -26.84 -0.22
N GLY A 151 -17.82 -26.34 0.43
CA GLY A 151 -17.84 -25.07 1.16
C GLY A 151 -18.20 -23.89 0.26
N LEU A 152 -17.64 -23.84 -0.94
CA LEU A 152 -17.95 -22.83 -1.95
C LEU A 152 -19.43 -22.90 -2.38
N CYS A 153 -19.93 -24.09 -2.70
CA CYS A 153 -21.33 -24.28 -3.08
C CYS A 153 -22.29 -23.87 -1.96
N LYS A 154 -21.93 -24.15 -0.71
CA LYS A 154 -22.71 -23.73 0.46
C LYS A 154 -22.72 -22.21 0.61
N ALA A 155 -21.55 -21.58 0.56
CA ALA A 155 -21.41 -20.12 0.68
C ALA A 155 -22.23 -19.38 -0.39
N VAL A 156 -22.24 -19.88 -1.64
CA VAL A 156 -23.08 -19.29 -2.70
C VAL A 156 -24.57 -19.41 -2.39
N LYS A 157 -25.03 -20.56 -1.86
CA LYS A 157 -26.44 -20.75 -1.46
C LYS A 157 -26.85 -19.83 -0.32
N ASP A 158 -25.94 -19.63 0.63
CA ASP A 158 -26.14 -18.76 1.79
C ASP A 158 -25.98 -17.26 1.41
N ARG A 159 -25.53 -16.97 0.18
CA ARG A 159 -25.27 -15.63 -0.39
C ARG A 159 -24.23 -14.85 0.43
N ASP A 160 -23.29 -15.55 1.04
CA ASP A 160 -22.17 -14.97 1.78
C ASP A 160 -20.96 -14.81 0.84
N MET A 161 -20.69 -13.57 0.43
CA MET A 161 -19.62 -13.29 -0.54
C MET A 161 -18.22 -13.42 0.06
N ASP A 162 -18.06 -13.26 1.37
CA ASP A 162 -16.76 -13.39 2.03
C ASP A 162 -16.39 -14.86 2.14
N ASP A 163 -17.34 -15.71 2.54
CA ASP A 163 -17.18 -17.17 2.53
C ASP A 163 -16.96 -17.71 1.12
N VAL A 164 -17.63 -17.14 0.10
CA VAL A 164 -17.41 -17.51 -1.31
C VAL A 164 -15.95 -17.22 -1.72
N LYS A 165 -15.42 -16.05 -1.39
CA LYS A 165 -14.03 -15.69 -1.70
C LYS A 165 -13.05 -16.62 -1.00
N GLU A 166 -13.27 -16.89 0.29
CA GLU A 166 -12.41 -17.76 1.08
C GLU A 166 -12.41 -19.20 0.53
N ALA A 167 -13.59 -19.78 0.29
CA ALA A 167 -13.73 -21.13 -0.23
C ALA A 167 -13.18 -21.26 -1.66
N PHE A 168 -13.35 -20.23 -2.49
CA PHE A 168 -12.77 -20.19 -3.84
C PHE A 168 -11.23 -20.20 -3.80
N LEU A 169 -10.62 -19.37 -2.95
CA LEU A 169 -9.16 -19.33 -2.79
C LEU A 169 -8.61 -20.67 -2.27
N LYS A 170 -9.32 -21.31 -1.35
CA LYS A 170 -9.04 -22.66 -0.85
C LYS A 170 -9.08 -23.69 -1.98
N TYR A 171 -10.13 -23.68 -2.81
CA TYR A 171 -10.25 -24.58 -3.95
C TYR A 171 -9.13 -24.39 -4.97
N VAL A 172 -8.84 -23.14 -5.32
CA VAL A 172 -7.79 -22.78 -6.28
C VAL A 172 -6.39 -23.12 -5.75
N LYS A 173 -6.18 -23.12 -4.43
CA LYS A 173 -4.95 -23.64 -3.80
C LYS A 173 -4.85 -25.17 -3.92
N ALA A 174 -5.95 -25.89 -3.69
CA ALA A 174 -6.00 -27.35 -3.77
C ALA A 174 -5.87 -27.88 -5.22
N CYS A 175 -6.39 -27.14 -6.20
CA CYS A 175 -6.30 -27.45 -7.62
C CYS A 175 -5.62 -26.31 -8.40
N PRO A 176 -4.27 -26.21 -8.37
CA PRO A 176 -3.54 -25.12 -9.03
C PRO A 176 -3.65 -25.15 -10.56
N GLU A 177 -3.94 -26.31 -11.14
CA GLU A 177 -4.10 -26.51 -12.59
C GLU A 177 -5.52 -26.21 -13.09
N ALA A 178 -6.48 -25.93 -12.19
CA ALA A 178 -7.86 -25.64 -12.58
C ALA A 178 -7.94 -24.33 -13.37
N THR A 179 -8.50 -24.40 -14.57
CA THR A 179 -8.70 -23.23 -15.43
C THR A 179 -10.07 -22.58 -15.20
N TYR A 180 -10.19 -21.28 -15.47
CA TYR A 180 -11.48 -20.56 -15.36
C TYR A 180 -12.64 -21.24 -16.13
N PRO A 181 -12.45 -21.74 -17.37
CA PRO A 181 -13.52 -22.44 -18.08
C PRO A 181 -13.99 -23.71 -17.36
N GLN A 182 -13.09 -24.50 -16.78
CA GLN A 182 -13.43 -25.71 -16.03
C GLN A 182 -14.22 -25.38 -14.75
N LEU A 183 -13.87 -24.28 -14.09
CA LEU A 183 -14.60 -23.78 -12.93
C LEU A 183 -16.03 -23.36 -13.31
N GLU A 184 -16.19 -22.63 -14.41
CA GLU A 184 -17.50 -22.22 -14.91
C GLU A 184 -18.39 -23.40 -15.31
N GLU A 185 -17.82 -24.42 -15.97
CA GLU A 185 -18.53 -25.66 -16.32
C GLU A 185 -19.02 -26.35 -15.04
N GLY A 186 -18.14 -26.49 -14.04
CA GLY A 186 -18.50 -27.04 -12.74
C GLY A 186 -19.62 -26.27 -12.02
N PHE A 187 -19.59 -24.94 -12.04
CA PHE A 187 -20.66 -24.13 -11.44
C PHE A 187 -21.99 -24.31 -12.16
N ARG A 188 -21.99 -24.43 -13.49
CA ARG A 188 -23.21 -24.65 -14.28
C ARG A 188 -23.80 -26.04 -14.05
N ASP A 189 -22.97 -27.08 -14.03
CA ASP A 189 -23.41 -28.46 -13.82
C ASP A 189 -24.07 -28.67 -12.46
N MET A 190 -23.58 -27.97 -11.44
CA MET A 190 -24.14 -28.03 -10.08
C MET A 190 -25.21 -26.96 -9.80
N ASN A 191 -25.63 -26.22 -10.84
CA ASN A 191 -26.63 -25.17 -10.75
C ASN A 191 -26.32 -24.14 -9.64
N VAL A 192 -25.05 -23.78 -9.50
CA VAL A 192 -24.55 -22.78 -8.54
C VAL A 192 -24.66 -21.39 -9.19
N PRO A 193 -25.40 -20.43 -8.60
CA PRO A 193 -25.61 -19.10 -9.19
C PRO A 193 -24.39 -18.17 -9.01
N LEU A 194 -23.17 -18.67 -9.29
CA LEU A 194 -21.92 -17.93 -9.28
C LEU A 194 -21.40 -17.81 -10.71
N TYR A 195 -21.16 -16.59 -11.16
CA TYR A 195 -20.71 -16.29 -12.52
C TYR A 195 -19.34 -15.63 -12.47
N LEU A 196 -18.35 -16.26 -13.11
CA LEU A 196 -17.05 -15.64 -13.33
C LEU A 196 -17.16 -14.75 -14.58
N ILE A 197 -16.89 -13.46 -14.43
CA ILE A 197 -16.97 -12.50 -15.54
C ILE A 197 -15.55 -12.00 -15.79
N GLY A 198 -15.01 -12.33 -16.96
CA GLY A 198 -13.76 -11.73 -17.42
C GLY A 198 -13.95 -10.24 -17.65
N LEU A 199 -13.17 -9.40 -16.97
CA LEU A 199 -13.13 -7.96 -17.25
C LEU A 199 -12.29 -7.75 -18.53
N GLN A 200 -12.83 -6.97 -19.47
CA GLN A 200 -12.11 -6.53 -20.67
C GLN A 200 -11.10 -5.42 -20.36
#